data_AF-A0A7S0AMN6-F1
#
_entry.id   AF-A0A7S0AMN6-F1
#
_cell.length_a   1.000
_cell.length_b   1.000
_cell.length_c   1.000
_cell.angle_alpha   90.00
_cell.angle_beta   90.00
_cell.angle_gamma   90.00
#
_symmetry.space_group_name_H-M   'P 1'
#
loop_
_entity.id
_entity.type
_entity.pdbx_description
1 polymer ?
#
loop_
_entity_poly.entity_id
_entity_poly.type
_entity_poly.pdbx_seq_one_letter_code
_entity_poly.pdbx_strand_id
1 'polypeptide(L)'
;TDNNREESEAAFDFMLFVMDLMDQRKLPVAGSFYAAVLFEGSRSGGVRRDVASLIAESKLSLEGGTLIDVSDTIECAEEEICLGWQDVFENYADYEGKGIPLPTVRVITDGKSIRSVLAAEQRVTFGRRRPKRAAV
;
A
#
# COMPACT_ATOMS: atom_id res chain seq x y z
N THR A 1 -5.02 -9.06 -25.91
CA THR A 1 -4.16 -9.12 -24.70
C THR A 1 -4.50 -8.02 -23.70
N ASP A 2 -5.43 -7.11 -24.02
CA ASP A 2 -5.80 -5.97 -23.16
C ASP A 2 -6.81 -6.28 -22.04
N ASN A 3 -7.74 -7.24 -22.21
CA ASN A 3 -8.71 -7.60 -21.16
C ASN A 3 -8.06 -7.95 -19.81
N ASN A 4 -6.96 -8.69 -19.83
CA ASN A 4 -6.28 -9.08 -18.58
C ASN A 4 -5.70 -7.87 -17.85
N ARG A 5 -5.33 -6.79 -18.55
CA ARG A 5 -4.80 -5.58 -17.91
C ARG A 5 -5.94 -4.76 -17.31
N GLU A 6 -7.02 -4.54 -18.05
CA GLU A 6 -8.21 -3.84 -17.54
C GLU A 6 -8.83 -4.54 -16.31
N GLU A 7 -8.88 -5.87 -16.31
CA GLU A 7 -9.32 -6.65 -15.15
C GLU A 7 -8.38 -6.49 -13.94
N SER A 8 -7.06 -6.44 -14.17
CA SER A 8 -6.04 -6.22 -13.12
C SER A 8 -6.19 -4.84 -12.48
N GLU A 9 -6.41 -3.83 -13.33
CA GLU A 9 -6.57 -2.45 -12.94
C GLU A 9 -7.85 -2.26 -12.10
N ALA A 10 -8.99 -2.79 -12.56
CA ALA A 10 -10.24 -2.76 -11.81
C ALA A 10 -10.18 -3.55 -10.49
N ALA A 11 -9.45 -4.67 -10.47
CA ALA A 11 -9.25 -5.46 -9.26
C ALA A 11 -8.45 -4.69 -8.21
N PHE A 12 -7.38 -3.99 -8.61
CA PHE A 12 -6.59 -3.17 -7.70
C PHE A 12 -7.43 -2.04 -7.09
N ASP A 13 -8.18 -1.32 -7.92
CA ASP A 13 -9.00 -0.19 -7.47
C ASP A 13 -10.09 -0.67 -6.48
N PHE A 14 -10.72 -1.81 -6.76
CA PHE A 14 -11.65 -2.44 -5.81
C PHE A 14 -10.98 -2.87 -4.50
N MET A 15 -9.74 -3.37 -4.56
CA MET A 15 -8.99 -3.75 -3.35
C MET A 15 -8.64 -2.54 -2.48
N LEU A 16 -8.32 -1.39 -3.08
CA LEU A 16 -8.13 -0.13 -2.34
C LEU A 16 -9.41 0.30 -1.63
N PHE A 17 -10.55 0.27 -2.35
CA PHE A 17 -11.86 0.55 -1.75
C PHE A 17 -12.15 -0.35 -0.54
N VAL A 18 -11.88 -1.65 -0.64
CA VAL A 18 -12.06 -2.58 0.48
C VAL A 18 -11.12 -2.24 1.64
N MET A 19 -9.87 -1.86 1.36
CA MET A 19 -8.91 -1.46 2.38
C MET A 19 -9.39 -0.23 3.15
N ASP A 20 -9.90 0.78 2.45
CA ASP A 20 -10.45 2.00 3.05
C ASP A 20 -11.69 1.70 3.89
N LEU A 21 -12.57 0.82 3.41
CA LEU A 21 -13.74 0.36 4.18
C LEU A 21 -13.33 -0.37 5.47
N MET A 22 -12.27 -1.17 5.43
CA MET A 22 -11.74 -1.83 6.62
C MET A 22 -11.19 -0.81 7.61
N ASP A 23 -10.45 0.18 7.13
CA ASP A 23 -9.87 1.21 7.99
C ASP A 23 -10.93 2.10 8.66
N GLN A 24 -11.96 2.52 7.91
CA GLN A 24 -13.12 3.25 8.43
C GLN A 24 -13.80 2.51 9.59
N ARG A 25 -13.81 1.17 9.54
CA ARG A 25 -14.38 0.31 10.59
C ARG A 25 -13.36 -0.08 11.67
N LYS A 26 -12.14 0.45 11.60
CA LYS A 26 -11.01 0.12 12.46
C LYS A 26 -10.67 -1.36 12.48
N LEU A 27 -10.89 -2.03 11.34
CA LEU A 27 -10.65 -3.46 11.18
C LEU A 27 -9.23 -3.70 10.64
N PRO A 28 -8.47 -4.63 11.23
CA PRO A 28 -7.19 -5.03 10.70
C PRO A 28 -7.34 -5.84 9.41
N VAL A 29 -6.45 -5.60 8.47
CA VAL A 29 -6.33 -6.30 7.20
C VAL A 29 -5.62 -7.64 7.36
N ALA A 30 -6.16 -8.70 6.79
CA ALA A 30 -5.50 -10.00 6.79
C ALA A 30 -4.23 -9.98 5.92
N GLY A 31 -3.14 -10.59 6.38
CA GLY A 31 -1.86 -10.64 5.65
C GLY A 31 -1.98 -11.22 4.23
N SER A 32 -2.88 -12.18 4.01
CA SER A 32 -3.15 -12.72 2.67
C SER A 32 -3.79 -11.69 1.73
N PHE A 33 -4.74 -10.88 2.21
CA PHE A 33 -5.36 -9.81 1.45
C PHE A 33 -4.36 -8.69 1.16
N TYR A 34 -3.61 -8.27 2.18
CA TYR A 34 -2.54 -7.29 2.01
C TYR A 34 -1.52 -7.74 0.96
N ALA A 35 -1.05 -9.00 1.03
CA ALA A 35 -0.15 -9.55 0.02
C ALA A 35 -0.77 -9.55 -1.39
N ALA A 36 -2.07 -9.85 -1.51
CA ALA A 36 -2.78 -9.81 -2.79
C ALA A 36 -2.83 -8.39 -3.38
N VAL A 37 -3.10 -7.37 -2.56
CA VAL A 37 -3.07 -5.95 -2.97
C VAL A 37 -1.70 -5.59 -3.55
N LEU A 38 -0.63 -5.93 -2.84
CA LEU A 38 0.74 -5.64 -3.28
C LEU A 38 1.11 -6.39 -4.57
N PHE A 39 0.72 -7.66 -4.69
CA PHE A 39 0.94 -8.41 -5.92
C PHE A 39 0.21 -7.79 -7.11
N GLU A 40 -1.04 -7.38 -6.93
CA GLU A 40 -1.82 -6.79 -8.01
C GLU A 40 -1.28 -5.41 -8.41
N GLY A 41 -0.88 -4.58 -7.45
CA GLY A 41 -0.20 -3.32 -7.73
C GLY A 41 1.11 -3.54 -8.50
N SER A 42 1.90 -4.56 -8.11
CA SER A 42 3.13 -4.91 -8.83
C SER A 42 2.90 -5.40 -10.27
N ARG A 43 1.78 -6.13 -10.49
CA ARG A 43 1.38 -6.68 -11.79
C ARG A 43 0.86 -5.60 -12.73
N SER A 44 0.07 -4.66 -12.20
CA SER A 44 -0.49 -3.54 -12.95
C SER A 44 0.58 -2.52 -13.36
N GLY A 45 1.60 -2.30 -12.53
CA GLY A 45 2.67 -1.34 -12.83
C GLY A 45 2.23 0.13 -12.71
N GLY A 46 3.09 1.05 -13.16
CA GLY A 46 2.83 2.49 -13.13
C GLY A 46 2.44 3.01 -11.74
N VAL A 47 1.47 3.93 -11.70
CA VAL A 47 0.97 4.55 -10.45
C VAL A 47 0.48 3.52 -9.44
N ARG A 48 -0.16 2.43 -9.89
CA ARG A 48 -0.67 1.37 -8.99
C ARG A 48 0.47 0.66 -8.26
N ARG A 49 1.61 0.45 -8.94
CA ARG A 49 2.81 -0.09 -8.29
C ARG A 49 3.40 0.90 -7.29
N ASP A 50 3.40 2.19 -7.63
CA ASP A 50 3.94 3.22 -6.76
C ASP A 50 3.08 3.35 -5.49
N VAL A 51 1.76 3.37 -5.62
CA VAL A 51 0.81 3.32 -4.48
C VAL A 51 0.98 2.05 -3.67
N ALA A 52 1.11 0.88 -4.31
CA ALA A 52 1.38 -0.37 -3.59
C ALA A 52 2.72 -0.33 -2.83
N SER A 53 3.71 0.41 -3.32
CA SER A 53 4.97 0.61 -2.60
C SER A 53 4.77 1.50 -1.37
N LEU A 54 3.95 2.56 -1.48
CA LEU A 54 3.57 3.40 -0.35
C LEU A 54 2.78 2.62 0.71
N ILE A 55 1.85 1.76 0.29
CA ILE A 55 1.09 0.85 1.17
C ILE A 55 2.03 -0.09 1.94
N ALA A 56 3.10 -0.55 1.27
CA ALA A 56 4.09 -1.41 1.91
C ALA A 56 4.96 -0.65 2.93
N GLU A 57 5.27 0.61 2.64
CA GLU A 57 5.98 1.50 3.55
C GLU A 57 5.08 1.85 4.76
N SER A 58 3.77 2.05 4.60
CA SER A 58 2.84 2.46 5.67
C SER A 58 2.30 1.32 6.57
N LYS A 59 2.90 0.12 6.52
CA LYS A 59 2.38 -1.05 7.23
C LYS A 59 2.65 -0.97 8.73
N LEU A 60 1.58 -1.04 9.53
CA LEU A 60 1.63 -1.33 10.96
C LEU A 60 1.40 -2.83 11.17
N SER A 61 2.37 -3.52 11.78
CA SER A 61 2.27 -4.96 12.03
C SER A 61 1.67 -5.22 13.40
N LEU A 62 0.58 -5.99 13.46
CA LEU A 62 0.01 -6.48 14.72
C LEU A 62 0.57 -7.87 15.03
N GLU A 63 1.57 -7.95 15.90
CA GLU A 63 2.05 -9.21 16.49
C GLU A 63 1.54 -9.36 17.93
N GLY A 64 0.84 -10.45 18.23
CA GLY A 64 0.41 -10.76 19.60
C GLY A 64 -0.54 -9.76 20.24
N GLY A 65 -1.25 -8.94 19.46
CA GLY A 65 -2.15 -7.89 19.95
C GLY A 65 -1.46 -6.56 20.27
N THR A 66 -0.14 -6.44 20.03
CA THR A 66 0.59 -5.18 20.12
C THR A 66 0.81 -4.64 18.71
N LEU A 67 0.48 -3.37 18.50
CA LEU A 67 0.83 -2.64 17.27
C LEU A 67 2.33 -2.38 17.31
N ILE A 68 3.07 -3.09 16.46
CA ILE A 68 4.47 -2.82 16.16
C ILE A 68 4.47 -1.92 14.94
N ASP A 69 4.86 -0.66 15.15
CA ASP A 69 5.17 0.21 14.04
C ASP A 69 6.44 -0.30 13.36
N VAL A 70 6.32 -0.66 12.08
CA VAL A 70 7.43 -1.14 11.25
C VAL A 70 7.93 -0.02 10.33
N SER A 71 7.36 1.18 10.43
CA SER A 71 7.60 2.29 9.52
C SER A 71 7.97 3.59 10.24
N ASP A 72 8.78 4.44 9.62
CA ASP A 72 9.00 5.83 10.03
C ASP A 72 7.87 6.78 9.53
N THR A 73 6.69 6.24 9.19
CA THR A 73 5.60 7.03 8.60
C THR A 73 4.88 7.88 9.66
N ILE A 74 4.78 9.18 9.36
CA ILE A 74 4.06 10.18 10.13
C ILE A 74 2.60 9.74 10.29
N GLU A 75 2.19 9.43 11.51
CA GLU A 75 0.80 9.14 11.86
C GLU A 75 -0.09 10.34 11.48
N CYS A 76 -1.23 10.09 10.85
CA CYS A 76 -2.26 11.11 10.69
C CYS A 76 -2.70 11.56 12.09
N ALA A 77 -2.35 12.78 12.48
CA ALA A 77 -2.80 13.38 13.73
C ALA A 77 -4.34 13.42 13.76
N GLU A 78 -4.94 13.24 14.93
CA GLU A 78 -6.39 13.07 15.16
C GLU A 78 -7.30 14.20 14.59
N GLU A 79 -6.73 15.30 14.10
CA GLU A 79 -7.43 16.48 13.58
C GLU A 79 -7.22 16.75 12.07
N GLU A 80 -6.38 15.97 11.37
CA GLU A 80 -6.21 16.08 9.92
C GLU A 80 -7.14 15.11 9.18
N ILE A 81 -7.64 15.54 8.02
CA ILE A 81 -8.50 14.72 7.14
C ILE A 81 -7.70 13.48 6.74
N CYS A 82 -7.95 12.34 7.39
CA CYS A 82 -7.35 11.06 7.02
C CYS A 82 -7.81 10.70 5.60
N LEU A 83 -6.91 10.82 4.64
CA LEU A 83 -7.15 10.40 3.26
C LEU A 83 -7.30 8.87 3.21
N GLY A 84 -8.15 8.36 2.31
CA GLY A 84 -8.16 6.94 1.96
C GLY A 84 -7.05 6.61 0.96
N TRP A 85 -6.70 5.34 0.83
CA TRP A 85 -5.80 4.89 -0.23
C TRP A 85 -6.36 5.11 -1.62
N GLN A 86 -7.69 5.08 -1.77
CA GLN A 86 -8.34 5.43 -3.02
C GLN A 86 -8.11 6.91 -3.36
N ASP A 87 -8.21 7.82 -2.38
CA ASP A 87 -7.92 9.25 -2.59
C ASP A 87 -6.45 9.48 -2.96
N VAL A 88 -5.53 8.76 -2.31
CA VAL A 88 -4.10 8.78 -2.63
C VAL A 88 -3.83 8.31 -4.06
N PHE A 89 -4.56 7.29 -4.51
CA PHE A 89 -4.43 6.79 -5.87
C PHE A 89 -4.98 7.77 -6.92
N GLU A 90 -6.18 8.33 -6.69
CA GLU A 90 -6.82 9.27 -7.61
C GLU A 90 -6.05 10.59 -7.74
N ASN A 91 -5.43 11.07 -6.65
CA ASN A 91 -4.71 12.34 -6.60
C ASN A 91 -3.19 12.16 -6.54
N TYR A 92 -2.67 11.01 -6.97
CA TYR A 92 -1.25 10.67 -6.85
C TYR A 92 -0.30 11.74 -7.42
N ALA A 93 -0.65 12.31 -8.58
CA ALA A 93 0.14 13.35 -9.24
C ALA A 93 0.23 14.65 -8.42
N ASP A 94 -0.79 14.95 -7.62
CA ASP A 94 -0.81 16.12 -6.76
C ASP A 94 0.00 15.91 -5.47
N TYR A 95 0.23 14.66 -5.09
CA TYR A 95 0.89 14.26 -3.85
C TYR A 95 2.37 13.90 -4.06
N GLU A 96 2.77 13.58 -5.29
CA GLU A 96 4.16 13.31 -5.64
C GLU A 96 5.07 14.48 -5.24
N GLY A 97 5.97 14.23 -4.27
CA GLY A 97 6.95 15.21 -3.80
C GLY A 97 6.47 16.20 -2.73
N LYS A 98 5.21 16.15 -2.28
CA LYS A 98 4.66 17.10 -1.29
C LYS A 98 4.72 16.66 0.18
N GLY A 99 5.23 15.46 0.47
CA GLY A 99 5.46 15.01 1.86
C GLY A 99 4.17 14.95 2.70
N ILE A 100 3.08 14.47 2.11
CA ILE A 100 1.75 14.38 2.74
C ILE A 100 1.72 13.16 3.67
N PRO A 101 1.04 13.24 4.84
CA PRO A 101 0.82 12.09 5.70
C PRO A 101 0.07 10.99 4.94
N LEU A 102 0.64 9.78 4.96
CA LEU A 102 0.07 8.62 4.27
C LEU A 102 -0.87 7.85 5.22
N PRO A 103 -1.95 7.24 4.70
CA PRO A 103 -2.84 6.43 5.53
C PRO A 103 -2.08 5.22 6.08
N THR A 104 -2.22 4.89 7.35
CA THR A 104 -1.58 3.69 7.91
C THR A 104 -2.38 2.43 7.60
N VAL A 105 -1.72 1.28 7.40
CA VAL A 105 -2.41 0.00 7.17
C VAL A 105 -2.13 -0.97 8.31
N ARG A 106 -3.16 -1.31 9.08
CA ARG A 106 -3.08 -2.31 10.16
C ARG A 106 -3.15 -3.71 9.57
N VAL A 107 -2.05 -4.45 9.58
CA VAL A 107 -1.98 -5.81 9.02
C VAL A 107 -1.80 -6.84 10.12
N ILE A 108 -2.68 -7.85 10.14
CA ILE A 108 -2.50 -9.06 10.94
C ILE A 108 -1.88 -10.15 10.09
N THR A 109 -0.70 -10.59 10.48
CA THR A 109 -0.01 -11.72 9.86
C THR A 109 -0.11 -12.96 10.73
N ASP A 110 -0.59 -14.06 10.14
CA ASP A 110 -0.45 -15.38 10.72
C ASP A 110 0.83 -16.06 10.20
N GLY A 111 1.30 -17.12 10.87
CA GLY A 111 2.51 -17.84 10.46
C GLY A 111 2.45 -18.43 9.04
N LYS A 112 1.26 -18.54 8.45
CA LYS A 112 1.06 -19.04 7.07
C LYS A 112 1.18 -17.92 6.03
N SER A 113 0.70 -16.71 6.31
CA SER A 113 0.75 -15.58 5.38
C SER A 113 2.06 -14.79 5.40
N ILE A 114 2.88 -14.90 6.47
CA ILE A 114 4.09 -14.09 6.63
C ILE A 114 5.06 -14.18 5.44
N ARG A 115 5.27 -15.38 4.89
CA ARG A 115 6.13 -15.57 3.71
C ARG A 115 5.56 -14.90 2.46
N SER A 116 4.24 -14.97 2.29
CA SER A 116 3.54 -14.32 1.18
C SER A 116 3.63 -12.81 1.28
N VAL A 117 3.44 -12.27 2.49
CA VAL A 117 3.55 -10.84 2.79
C VAL A 117 4.95 -10.33 2.44
N LEU A 118 6.00 -10.97 2.96
CA LEU A 118 7.39 -10.57 2.68
C LEU A 118 7.72 -10.64 1.18
N ALA A 119 7.26 -11.69 0.49
CA ALA A 119 7.47 -11.82 -0.95
C ALA A 119 6.75 -10.73 -1.75
N ALA A 120 5.56 -10.31 -1.32
CA ALA A 120 4.80 -9.25 -1.95
C ALA A 120 5.46 -7.87 -1.74
N GLU A 121 5.90 -7.59 -0.50
CA GLU A 121 6.64 -6.37 -0.16
C GLU A 121 7.90 -6.21 -0.99
N GLN A 122 8.68 -7.29 -1.16
CA GLN A 122 9.88 -7.28 -2.00
C GLN A 122 9.60 -6.90 -3.46
N ARG A 123 8.42 -7.22 -4.00
CA ARG A 123 8.09 -6.91 -5.40
C ARG A 123 7.79 -5.44 -5.65
N VAL A 124 7.23 -4.76 -4.65
CA VAL A 124 6.87 -3.35 -4.75
C VAL A 124 8.03 -2.45 -4.33
N THR A 125 8.77 -2.80 -3.28
CA THR A 125 9.85 -1.97 -2.70
C THR A 125 11.16 -1.92 -3.50
N PHE A 126 11.59 -3.01 -4.15
CA PHE A 126 12.90 -3.05 -4.85
C PHE A 126 12.96 -2.28 -6.19
N GLY A 127 11.95 -1.47 -6.49
CA GLY A 127 11.74 -0.87 -7.80
C GLY A 127 11.89 0.64 -7.90
N ARG A 128 12.15 1.40 -6.81
CA ARG A 128 12.39 2.85 -6.93
C ARG A 128 13.51 3.05 -7.93
N ARG A 129 13.17 3.53 -9.13
CA ARG A 129 14.12 3.89 -10.18
C ARG A 129 15.23 4.68 -9.50
N ARG A 130 16.46 4.15 -9.55
CA ARG A 130 17.65 4.95 -9.23
C ARG A 130 17.46 6.31 -9.90
N PRO A 131 17.59 7.44 -9.19
CA PRO A 131 17.63 8.72 -9.86
C PRO A 131 18.72 8.59 -10.93
N LYS A 132 18.34 8.81 -12.21
CA LYS A 132 19.33 8.92 -13.28
C LYS A 132 20.28 10.02 -12.80
N ARG A 133 21.49 9.64 -12.40
CA ARG A 133 22.57 10.59 -12.17
C ARG A 133 22.61 11.45 -13.42
N ALA A 134 22.29 12.73 -13.28
CA ALA A 134 22.53 13.70 -14.32
C ALA A 134 24.01 13.59 -14.67
N ALA A 135 24.29 13.15 -15.89
CA ALA A 135 25.64 13.21 -16.43
C ALA A 135 25.96 14.70 -16.58
N VAL A 136 26.91 15.16 -15.77
CA VAL A 136 27.60 16.44 -15.93
C VAL A 136 28.63 16.29 -17.03
#